data_AF-A0A1V5HLF8-F1
#
_entry.id   AF-A0A1V5HLF8-F1
#
_cell.length_a   1.000
_cell.length_b   1.000
_cell.length_c   1.000
_cell.angle_alpha   90.00
_cell.angle_beta   90.00
_cell.angle_gamma   90.00
#
_symmetry.space_group_name_H-M   'P 1'
#
loop_
_entity.id
_entity.type
_entity.pdbx_description
1 polymer ?
#
loop_
_entity_poly.entity_id
_entity_poly.type
_entity_poly.pdbx_seq_one_letter_code
_entity_poly.pdbx_strand_id
1 'polypeptide(L)'
;MAAALCDFEGFVVAPSDGQIGGISYARGASTLSGKSQPRMKTDDGEALIRLRPAQKVIGRIRENRKDIFLVGFKTTAGDSPEDQYVAGLTLLKKSSCNLVLANDVHTRLNMVITPERARYHETTNRKEAIRGLVEMAVARSKLRFTRSTIVPGGPVPWQSDEVPSSLRAVVDHCIRRGAYRPFLGSTVGHFAVKVRDGEFLTSRRKTDFNSLQDVGLVRVLSDGDDSVTAFGSRPSVGGQSQRIVFAEHPDADCIVHAHVRIRPDSPVPIRSQREYECGSHECGQNTSSGLQKFDVGGGQYVYAVMLDRHGPNVVFHRSVDPDRVCAFLDRNFTLADPTDSFA
;
A
#
# COMPACT_ATOMS: atom_id res chain seq x y z
N MET A 1 4.23 5.21 -37.52
CA MET A 1 4.26 4.78 -36.10
C MET A 1 3.85 5.98 -35.26
N ALA A 2 2.65 5.99 -34.68
CA ALA A 2 2.19 7.09 -33.84
C ALA A 2 2.25 6.64 -32.37
N ALA A 3 3.40 6.80 -31.74
CA ALA A 3 3.54 6.62 -30.30
C ALA A 3 3.65 8.01 -29.66
N ALA A 4 2.88 8.25 -28.60
CA ALA A 4 3.09 9.44 -27.77
C ALA A 4 4.39 9.25 -26.98
N LEU A 5 5.47 9.91 -27.41
CA LEU A 5 6.76 9.91 -26.73
C LEU A 5 6.74 10.92 -25.57
N CYS A 6 6.04 10.57 -24.50
CA CYS A 6 6.01 11.35 -23.26
C CYS A 6 6.90 10.68 -22.21
N ASP A 7 7.53 11.50 -21.35
CA ASP A 7 8.35 11.05 -20.22
C ASP A 7 9.60 10.22 -20.59
N PHE A 8 10.23 10.54 -21.72
CA PHE A 8 11.53 10.00 -22.10
C PHE A 8 12.57 11.12 -22.20
N GLU A 9 13.79 10.83 -21.79
CA GLU A 9 14.98 11.61 -22.13
C GLU A 9 15.56 11.05 -23.42
N GLY A 10 15.78 11.91 -24.40
CA GLY A 10 16.35 11.54 -25.69
C GLY A 10 17.80 11.96 -25.83
N PHE A 11 18.64 11.05 -26.26
CA PHE A 11 20.06 11.26 -26.50
C PHE A 11 20.36 10.92 -27.95
N VAL A 12 21.15 11.75 -28.62
CA VAL A 12 21.67 11.39 -29.95
C VAL A 12 22.85 10.46 -29.74
N VAL A 13 22.88 9.35 -30.46
CA VAL A 13 23.98 8.39 -30.44
C VAL A 13 24.79 8.58 -31.71
N ALA A 14 26.09 8.83 -31.57
CA ALA A 14 26.98 8.99 -32.71
C ALA A 14 27.04 7.68 -33.52
N PRO A 15 26.57 7.67 -34.79
CA PRO A 15 26.55 6.46 -35.61
C PRO A 15 27.96 6.06 -36.09
N SER A 16 28.89 7.01 -36.08
CA SER A 16 30.32 6.85 -36.39
C SER A 16 31.15 7.84 -35.57
N ASP A 17 32.48 7.72 -35.62
CA ASP A 17 33.35 8.77 -35.08
C ASP A 17 33.12 10.05 -35.90
N GLY A 18 32.86 11.18 -35.24
CA GLY A 18 32.48 12.39 -35.96
C GLY A 18 32.08 13.54 -35.04
N GLN A 19 31.51 14.60 -35.61
CA GLN A 19 31.02 15.74 -34.85
C GLN A 19 29.50 15.79 -34.84
N ILE A 20 28.89 16.05 -33.68
CA ILE A 20 27.47 16.40 -33.56
C ILE A 20 27.40 17.79 -32.94
N GLY A 21 26.78 18.75 -33.62
CA GLY A 21 26.67 20.12 -33.10
C GLY A 21 28.04 20.82 -32.88
N GLY A 22 29.09 20.40 -33.59
CA GLY A 22 30.45 20.94 -33.47
C GLY A 22 31.31 20.33 -32.34
N ILE A 23 30.82 19.30 -31.65
CA ILE A 23 31.56 18.57 -30.61
C ILE A 23 31.93 17.19 -31.15
N SER A 24 33.19 16.78 -31.00
CA SER A 24 33.68 15.46 -31.43
C SER A 24 33.18 14.35 -30.48
N TYR A 25 32.65 13.27 -31.05
CA TYR A 25 32.17 12.09 -30.35
C TYR A 25 32.78 10.82 -30.94
N ALA A 26 33.09 9.86 -30.08
CA ALA A 26 33.39 8.50 -30.49
C ALA A 26 32.10 7.76 -30.87
N ARG A 27 32.19 6.79 -31.79
CA ARG A 27 31.09 5.91 -32.19
C ARG A 27 30.42 5.30 -30.95
N GLY A 28 29.09 5.42 -30.87
CA GLY A 28 28.30 4.89 -29.76
C GLY A 28 28.20 5.80 -28.53
N ALA A 29 28.94 6.92 -28.49
CA ALA A 29 28.76 7.93 -27.46
C ALA A 29 27.38 8.59 -27.57
N SER A 30 26.80 8.93 -26.43
CA SER A 30 25.50 9.60 -26.33
C SER A 30 25.70 11.08 -26.00
N THR A 31 25.03 11.98 -26.70
CA THR A 31 25.04 13.42 -26.38
C THR A 31 24.33 13.67 -25.05
N LEU A 32 24.56 14.83 -24.43
CA LEU A 32 23.66 15.33 -23.39
C LEU A 32 22.35 15.82 -24.04
N SER A 33 21.27 15.85 -23.25
CA SER A 33 19.97 16.36 -23.66
C SER A 33 19.57 17.53 -22.77
N GLY A 34 19.00 18.60 -23.34
CA GLY A 34 18.47 19.72 -22.56
C GLY A 34 18.47 21.06 -23.29
N LYS A 35 17.76 22.04 -22.71
CA LYS A 35 17.54 23.38 -23.27
C LYS A 35 18.81 24.19 -23.57
N SER A 36 19.93 23.82 -22.96
CA SER A 36 21.22 24.50 -23.08
C SER A 36 22.23 23.72 -23.92
N GLN A 37 21.83 22.62 -24.55
CA GLN A 37 22.69 21.83 -25.44
C GLN A 37 22.64 22.35 -26.89
N PRO A 38 23.67 22.10 -27.70
CA PRO A 38 23.67 22.46 -29.11
C PRO A 38 22.45 21.91 -29.85
N ARG A 39 21.88 22.71 -30.76
CA ARG A 39 20.78 22.29 -31.61
C ARG A 39 21.27 21.28 -32.66
N MET A 40 20.51 20.21 -32.91
CA MET A 40 20.75 19.33 -34.06
C MET A 40 20.64 20.13 -35.37
N LYS A 41 21.57 19.92 -36.29
CA LYS A 41 21.55 20.55 -37.61
C LYS A 41 21.03 19.56 -38.65
N THR A 42 20.16 20.02 -39.53
CA THR A 42 19.60 19.18 -40.61
C THR A 42 20.69 18.69 -41.57
N ASP A 43 21.73 19.49 -41.76
CA ASP A 43 22.86 19.17 -42.65
C ASP A 43 23.73 18.01 -42.12
N ASP A 44 23.58 17.63 -40.84
CA ASP A 44 24.31 16.51 -40.22
C ASP A 44 23.74 15.13 -40.66
N GLY A 45 22.62 15.10 -41.39
CA GLY A 45 22.05 13.88 -41.97
C GLY A 45 21.26 13.02 -40.96
N GLU A 46 21.28 11.71 -41.15
CA GLU A 46 20.53 10.76 -40.31
C GLU A 46 21.09 10.69 -38.88
N ALA A 47 20.21 10.73 -37.88
CA ALA A 47 20.57 10.65 -36.48
C ALA A 47 19.90 9.46 -35.79
N LEU A 48 20.66 8.71 -34.98
CA LEU A 48 20.11 7.67 -34.12
C LEU A 48 19.78 8.25 -32.75
N ILE A 49 18.51 8.18 -32.35
CA ILE A 49 18.05 8.66 -31.05
C ILE A 49 17.85 7.46 -30.11
N ARG A 50 18.52 7.49 -28.96
CA ARG A 50 18.25 6.57 -27.85
C ARG A 50 17.35 7.27 -26.85
N LEU A 51 16.20 6.67 -26.58
CA LEU A 51 15.27 7.13 -25.56
C LEU A 51 15.44 6.31 -24.28
N ARG A 52 15.46 6.97 -23.13
CA ARG A 52 15.39 6.32 -21.81
C ARG A 52 14.23 6.92 -21.01
N PRO A 53 13.50 6.13 -20.23
CA PRO A 53 12.45 6.67 -19.38
C PRO A 53 13.01 7.76 -18.46
N ALA A 54 12.41 8.94 -18.50
CA ALA A 54 12.76 10.05 -17.61
C ALA A 54 12.28 9.75 -16.19
N GLN A 55 13.02 10.23 -15.19
CA GLN A 55 12.56 10.14 -13.80
C GLN A 55 11.30 10.99 -13.63
N LYS A 56 10.23 10.42 -13.05
CA LYS A 56 8.97 11.13 -12.84
C LYS A 56 9.14 12.26 -11.81
N VAL A 57 8.69 13.46 -12.17
CA VAL A 57 8.74 14.66 -11.30
C VAL A 57 8.02 14.45 -9.98
N ILE A 58 6.88 13.75 -9.99
CA ILE A 58 6.08 13.51 -8.77
C ILE A 58 6.86 12.72 -7.70
N GLY A 59 7.77 11.82 -8.11
CA GLY A 59 8.64 11.10 -7.18
C GLY A 59 9.59 12.03 -6.45
N ARG A 60 10.23 12.95 -7.19
CA ARG A 60 11.16 13.97 -6.65
C ARG A 60 10.50 14.92 -5.68
N ILE A 61 9.24 15.32 -5.94
CA ILE A 61 8.47 16.13 -5.00
C ILE A 61 8.24 15.34 -3.72
N ARG A 62 7.80 14.09 -3.83
CA ARG A 62 7.44 13.26 -2.67
C ARG A 62 8.63 12.84 -1.83
N GLU A 63 9.85 12.83 -2.36
CA GLU A 63 11.08 12.63 -1.58
C GLU A 63 11.24 13.70 -0.50
N ASN A 64 10.92 14.96 -0.83
CA ASN A 64 11.14 16.12 0.05
C ASN A 64 9.87 16.63 0.73
N ARG A 65 8.70 16.38 0.14
CA ARG A 65 7.39 16.88 0.60
C ARG A 65 6.46 15.74 0.96
N LYS A 66 6.68 15.15 2.15
CA LYS A 66 5.77 14.14 2.72
C LYS A 66 4.51 14.75 3.33
N ASP A 67 4.51 16.06 3.53
CA ASP A 67 3.44 16.88 4.12
C ASP A 67 2.30 17.22 3.15
N ILE A 68 2.54 17.13 1.84
CA ILE A 68 1.48 17.41 0.85
C ILE A 68 0.59 16.18 0.63
N PHE A 69 -0.66 16.43 0.26
CA PHE A 69 -1.53 15.41 -0.29
C PHE A 69 -1.27 15.29 -1.80
N LEU A 70 -0.73 14.15 -2.25
CA LEU A 70 -0.28 13.96 -3.62
C LEU A 70 -1.24 13.07 -4.42
N VAL A 71 -1.84 13.63 -5.47
CA VAL A 71 -2.64 12.89 -6.46
C VAL A 71 -1.84 12.69 -7.74
N GLY A 72 -1.63 11.44 -8.13
CA GLY A 72 -1.04 11.09 -9.42
C GLY A 72 -2.11 10.92 -10.50
N PHE A 73 -1.73 11.15 -11.76
CA PHE A 73 -2.58 10.86 -12.91
C PHE A 73 -1.85 9.86 -13.80
N LYS A 74 -2.53 8.77 -14.14
CA LYS A 74 -1.99 7.72 -14.99
C LYS A 74 -2.86 7.55 -16.22
N THR A 75 -2.28 7.79 -17.38
CA THR A 75 -2.95 7.54 -18.66
C THR A 75 -2.48 6.22 -19.26
N THR A 76 -3.44 5.47 -19.80
CA THR A 76 -3.27 4.24 -20.61
C THR A 76 -4.01 4.41 -21.95
N ALA A 77 -3.81 3.48 -22.88
CA ALA A 77 -4.42 3.55 -24.22
C ALA A 77 -4.84 2.18 -24.73
N GLY A 78 -6.13 1.84 -24.53
CA GLY A 78 -6.71 0.57 -24.96
C GLY A 78 -6.38 -0.58 -24.02
N ASP A 79 -5.87 -0.28 -22.82
CA ASP A 79 -5.52 -1.28 -21.82
C ASP A 79 -6.81 -1.89 -21.24
N SER A 80 -6.72 -3.16 -20.83
CA SER A 80 -7.79 -3.79 -20.06
C SER A 80 -7.97 -3.06 -18.71
N PRO A 81 -9.15 -3.18 -18.06
CA PRO A 81 -9.34 -2.61 -16.74
C PRO A 81 -8.30 -3.09 -15.70
N GLU A 82 -7.80 -4.34 -15.81
CA GLU A 82 -6.73 -4.84 -14.92
C GLU A 82 -5.40 -4.15 -15.20
N ASP A 83 -4.99 -4.09 -16.47
CA ASP A 83 -3.71 -3.51 -16.86
C ASP A 83 -3.65 -2.03 -16.50
N GLN A 84 -4.76 -1.31 -16.71
CA GLN A 84 -4.94 0.07 -16.27
C GLN A 84 -4.80 0.21 -14.76
N TYR A 85 -5.45 -0.66 -13.99
CA TYR A 85 -5.33 -0.69 -12.54
C TYR A 85 -3.88 -0.94 -12.09
N VAL A 86 -3.23 -1.97 -12.62
CA VAL A 86 -1.84 -2.34 -12.28
C VAL A 86 -0.89 -1.19 -12.61
N ALA A 87 -1.06 -0.52 -13.74
CA ALA A 87 -0.26 0.62 -14.14
C ALA A 87 -0.45 1.82 -13.19
N GLY A 88 -1.69 2.09 -12.76
CA GLY A 88 -2.02 3.13 -11.80
C GLY A 88 -1.52 2.82 -10.38
N LEU A 89 -1.70 1.58 -9.90
CA LEU A 89 -1.21 1.12 -8.61
C LEU A 89 0.33 1.16 -8.56
N THR A 90 1.00 0.77 -9.64
CA THR A 90 2.46 0.87 -9.76
C THR A 90 2.93 2.32 -9.61
N LEU A 91 2.26 3.27 -10.26
CA LEU A 91 2.54 4.70 -10.10
C LEU A 91 2.33 5.13 -8.64
N LEU A 92 1.21 4.75 -8.04
CA LEU A 92 0.86 5.08 -6.66
C LEU A 92 1.96 4.62 -5.69
N LYS A 93 2.38 3.35 -5.80
CA LYS A 93 3.37 2.74 -4.89
C LYS A 93 4.76 3.30 -5.09
N LYS A 94 5.23 3.41 -6.34
CA LYS A 94 6.57 3.94 -6.66
C LYS A 94 6.73 5.40 -6.26
N SER A 95 5.70 6.21 -6.52
CA SER A 95 5.72 7.65 -6.22
C SER A 95 5.19 8.00 -4.83
N SER A 96 4.73 7.01 -4.04
CA SER A 96 4.11 7.22 -2.72
C SER A 96 2.98 8.26 -2.74
N CYS A 97 2.13 8.20 -3.77
CA CYS A 97 0.94 9.04 -3.89
C CYS A 97 -0.13 8.63 -2.86
N ASN A 98 -0.97 9.59 -2.47
CA ASN A 98 -2.16 9.33 -1.65
C ASN A 98 -3.29 8.75 -2.50
N LEU A 99 -3.46 9.24 -3.74
CA LEU A 99 -4.43 8.73 -4.71
C LEU A 99 -3.81 8.73 -6.11
N VAL A 100 -4.33 7.87 -7.00
CA VAL A 100 -4.07 7.96 -8.44
C VAL A 100 -5.39 7.92 -9.20
N LEU A 101 -5.61 8.87 -10.12
CA LEU A 101 -6.63 8.72 -11.15
C LEU A 101 -5.99 8.01 -12.34
N ALA A 102 -6.41 6.77 -12.61
CA ALA A 102 -6.09 6.11 -13.86
C ALA A 102 -7.18 6.38 -14.89
N ASN A 103 -6.80 6.72 -16.12
CA ASN A 103 -7.73 6.96 -17.23
C ASN A 103 -7.21 6.32 -18.52
N ASP A 104 -8.10 5.71 -19.29
CA ASP A 104 -7.77 5.13 -20.58
C ASP A 104 -8.33 6.01 -21.70
N VAL A 105 -7.50 6.35 -22.69
CA VAL A 105 -7.92 7.28 -23.76
C VAL A 105 -8.84 6.64 -24.80
N HIS A 106 -8.81 5.31 -24.95
CA HIS A 106 -9.60 4.58 -25.95
C HIS A 106 -10.90 4.04 -25.33
N THR A 107 -10.81 3.32 -24.21
CA THR A 107 -12.01 2.76 -23.54
C THR A 107 -12.78 3.81 -22.76
N ARG A 108 -12.16 4.97 -22.50
CA ARG A 108 -12.66 6.06 -21.64
C ARG A 108 -12.87 5.66 -20.19
N LEU A 109 -12.43 4.47 -19.78
CA LEU A 109 -12.53 4.01 -18.40
C LEU A 109 -11.66 4.87 -17.49
N ASN A 110 -12.22 5.29 -16.36
CA ASN A 110 -11.53 6.02 -15.32
C ASN A 110 -11.69 5.25 -14.01
N MET A 111 -10.69 5.32 -13.13
CA MET A 111 -10.78 4.78 -11.78
C MET A 111 -9.86 5.56 -10.82
N VAL A 112 -10.32 5.75 -9.59
CA VAL A 112 -9.53 6.28 -8.48
C VAL A 112 -8.95 5.11 -7.70
N ILE A 113 -7.62 5.05 -7.62
CA ILE A 113 -6.86 3.98 -6.99
C ILE A 113 -6.28 4.50 -5.68
N THR A 114 -6.34 3.67 -4.64
CA THR A 114 -5.90 4.03 -3.27
C THR A 114 -4.75 3.15 -2.75
N PRO A 115 -4.06 3.55 -1.67
CA PRO A 115 -2.94 2.79 -1.11
C PRO A 115 -3.34 1.40 -0.59
N GLU A 116 -4.56 1.25 -0.12
CA GLU A 116 -5.15 -0.02 0.30
C GLU A 116 -5.52 -0.96 -0.85
N ARG A 117 -5.17 -0.61 -2.09
CA ARG A 117 -5.42 -1.37 -3.33
C ARG A 117 -6.88 -1.33 -3.81
N ALA A 118 -7.73 -0.49 -3.24
CA ALA A 118 -9.09 -0.34 -3.70
C ALA A 118 -9.19 0.46 -5.01
N ARG A 119 -10.24 0.16 -5.77
CA ARG A 119 -10.70 0.90 -6.95
C ARG A 119 -12.00 1.60 -6.58
N TYR A 120 -12.09 2.91 -6.81
CA TYR A 120 -13.31 3.68 -6.64
C TYR A 120 -13.64 4.43 -7.92
N HIS A 121 -14.91 4.76 -8.12
CA HIS A 121 -15.37 5.51 -9.30
C HIS A 121 -14.88 4.91 -10.61
N GLU A 122 -14.99 3.58 -10.73
CA GLU A 122 -14.68 2.84 -11.95
C GLU A 122 -15.82 3.05 -12.96
N THR A 123 -15.64 4.00 -13.87
CA THR A 123 -16.71 4.47 -14.76
C THR A 123 -16.16 5.11 -16.03
N THR A 124 -16.93 5.06 -17.11
CA THR A 124 -16.67 5.83 -18.34
C THR A 124 -17.16 7.28 -18.22
N ASN A 125 -17.93 7.61 -17.19
CA ASN A 125 -18.34 8.99 -16.89
C ASN A 125 -17.21 9.77 -16.21
N ARG A 126 -16.40 10.45 -17.02
CA ARG A 126 -15.26 11.23 -16.52
C ARG A 126 -15.63 12.28 -15.47
N LYS A 127 -16.80 12.91 -15.56
CA LYS A 127 -17.23 13.93 -14.58
C LYS A 127 -17.48 13.32 -13.21
N GLU A 128 -18.10 12.14 -13.17
CA GLU A 128 -18.32 11.37 -11.95
C GLU A 128 -16.99 10.96 -11.33
N ALA A 129 -16.06 10.39 -12.11
CA ALA A 129 -14.74 9.99 -11.61
C ALA A 129 -13.92 11.16 -11.03
N ILE A 130 -13.92 12.32 -11.70
CA ILE A 130 -13.24 13.53 -11.21
C ILE A 130 -13.91 14.07 -9.94
N ARG A 131 -15.25 14.11 -9.88
CA ARG A 131 -15.96 14.54 -8.67
C ARG A 131 -15.60 13.63 -7.50
N GLY A 132 -15.66 12.31 -7.72
CA GLY A 132 -15.30 11.31 -6.75
C GLY A 132 -13.87 11.42 -6.23
N LEU A 133 -12.91 11.67 -7.14
CA LEU A 133 -11.52 11.96 -6.81
C LEU A 133 -11.39 13.19 -5.91
N VAL A 134 -12.04 14.30 -6.25
CA VAL A 134 -11.96 15.55 -5.48
C VAL A 134 -12.56 15.36 -4.09
N GLU A 135 -13.72 14.71 -3.97
CA GLU A 135 -14.34 14.39 -2.68
C GLU A 135 -13.39 13.55 -1.80
N MET A 136 -12.81 12.49 -2.37
CA MET A 136 -11.87 11.64 -1.64
C MET A 136 -10.59 12.40 -1.27
N ALA A 137 -10.06 13.24 -2.16
CA ALA A 137 -8.89 14.05 -1.87
C ALA A 137 -9.14 15.02 -0.72
N VAL A 138 -10.29 15.70 -0.70
CA VAL A 138 -10.67 16.64 0.37
C VAL A 138 -10.90 15.92 1.71
N ALA A 139 -11.53 14.75 1.69
CA ALA A 139 -11.72 13.95 2.91
C ALA A 139 -10.38 13.46 3.44
N ARG A 140 -9.55 12.87 2.57
CA ARG A 140 -8.29 12.23 2.97
C ARG A 140 -7.16 13.21 3.27
N SER A 141 -7.18 14.43 2.72
CA SER A 141 -6.15 15.45 2.99
C SER A 141 -6.20 16.01 4.41
N LYS A 142 -7.30 15.79 5.14
CA LYS A 142 -7.51 16.28 6.52
C LYS A 142 -7.13 15.24 7.57
N LEU A 143 -6.76 14.04 7.14
CA LEU A 143 -6.46 12.92 8.03
C LEU A 143 -5.14 13.13 8.76
N ARG A 144 -5.05 12.54 9.95
CA ARG A 144 -3.87 12.64 10.80
C ARG A 144 -3.07 11.34 10.77
N PHE A 145 -1.75 11.47 10.86
CA PHE A 145 -0.82 10.35 10.79
C PHE A 145 0.26 10.48 11.85
N THR A 146 0.58 9.34 12.46
CA THR A 146 1.65 9.23 13.46
C THR A 146 3.02 9.23 12.80
N ARG A 147 3.95 9.98 13.40
CA ARG A 147 5.35 9.96 12.98
C ARG A 147 6.11 8.91 13.78
N SER A 148 6.85 8.07 13.06
CA SER A 148 7.73 7.07 13.68
C SER A 148 9.18 7.54 13.67
N THR A 149 9.80 7.52 14.85
CA THR A 149 11.24 7.65 15.01
C THR A 149 11.84 6.25 15.00
N ILE A 150 12.83 6.01 14.14
CA ILE A 150 13.52 4.72 14.08
C ILE A 150 14.80 4.84 14.89
N VAL A 151 14.97 3.96 15.86
CA VAL A 151 16.19 3.85 16.68
C VAL A 151 16.90 2.52 16.40
N PRO A 152 18.20 2.41 16.69
CA PRO A 152 18.92 1.14 16.56
C PRO A 152 18.23 0.01 17.33
N GLY A 153 18.17 -1.17 16.73
CA GLY A 153 17.55 -2.37 17.30
C GLY A 153 17.48 -3.52 16.30
N GLY A 154 17.25 -4.72 16.80
CA GLY A 154 17.03 -5.92 15.98
C GLY A 154 15.55 -6.26 15.83
N PRO A 155 15.17 -7.02 14.78
CA PRO A 155 13.82 -7.58 14.71
C PRO A 155 13.60 -8.54 15.88
N VAL A 156 12.37 -8.59 16.39
CA VAL A 156 11.96 -9.64 17.33
C VAL A 156 11.66 -10.91 16.52
N PRO A 157 12.34 -12.04 16.76
CA PRO A 157 12.11 -13.25 15.99
C PRO A 157 10.66 -13.74 16.08
N TRP A 158 10.15 -14.34 15.00
CA TRP A 158 8.77 -14.86 14.97
C TRP A 158 8.52 -15.94 16.04
N GLN A 159 9.54 -16.76 16.33
CA GLN A 159 9.50 -17.79 17.38
C GLN A 159 9.78 -17.25 18.79
N SER A 160 9.86 -15.93 19.00
CA SER A 160 10.05 -15.36 20.33
C SER A 160 8.86 -15.69 21.25
N ASP A 161 9.14 -15.95 22.53
CA ASP A 161 8.12 -16.18 23.56
C ASP A 161 7.23 -14.96 23.80
N GLU A 162 7.68 -13.76 23.39
CA GLU A 162 6.87 -12.54 23.42
C GLU A 162 5.73 -12.54 22.39
N VAL A 163 5.81 -13.40 21.38
CA VAL A 163 4.73 -13.64 20.44
C VAL A 163 3.89 -14.81 20.98
N PRO A 164 2.61 -14.62 21.29
CA PRO A 164 1.78 -15.72 21.77
C PRO A 164 1.62 -16.83 20.72
N SER A 165 1.54 -18.07 21.18
CA SER A 165 1.30 -19.23 20.31
C SER A 165 -0.01 -19.11 19.52
N SER A 166 -1.04 -18.49 20.12
CA SER A 166 -2.32 -18.22 19.46
C SER A 166 -2.17 -17.29 18.26
N LEU A 167 -1.49 -16.15 18.42
CA LEU A 167 -1.21 -15.24 17.30
C LEU A 167 -0.38 -15.94 16.22
N ARG A 168 0.64 -16.71 16.61
CA ARG A 168 1.44 -17.48 15.64
C ARG A 168 0.58 -18.41 14.80
N ALA A 169 -0.22 -19.25 15.44
CA ALA A 169 -1.07 -20.23 14.77
C ALA A 169 -2.06 -19.55 13.79
N VAL A 170 -2.67 -18.44 14.20
CA VAL A 170 -3.63 -17.69 13.35
C VAL A 170 -2.94 -17.03 12.16
N VAL A 171 -1.78 -16.39 12.35
CA VAL A 171 -1.03 -15.77 11.25
C VAL A 171 -0.50 -16.83 10.28
N ASP A 172 0.03 -17.93 10.79
CA ASP A 172 0.50 -19.05 9.95
C ASP A 172 -0.66 -19.69 9.17
N HIS A 173 -1.88 -19.74 9.74
CA HIS A 173 -3.08 -20.15 9.02
C HIS A 173 -3.41 -19.18 7.87
N CYS A 174 -3.42 -17.88 8.13
CA CYS A 174 -3.62 -16.86 7.10
C CYS A 174 -2.58 -16.96 5.96
N ILE A 175 -1.30 -17.21 6.29
CA ILE A 175 -0.23 -17.44 5.30
C ILE A 175 -0.54 -18.69 4.47
N ARG A 176 -0.78 -19.84 5.11
CA ARG A 176 -1.08 -21.11 4.41
C ARG A 176 -2.30 -21.01 3.50
N ARG A 177 -3.29 -20.18 3.87
CA ARG A 177 -4.53 -19.97 3.11
C ARG A 177 -4.43 -18.86 2.06
N GLY A 178 -3.25 -18.26 1.89
CA GLY A 178 -2.97 -17.32 0.81
C GLY A 178 -3.48 -15.89 1.04
N ALA A 179 -3.71 -15.50 2.31
CA ALA A 179 -4.20 -14.17 2.67
C ALA A 179 -3.17 -13.05 2.45
N TYR A 180 -1.88 -13.37 2.52
CA TYR A 180 -0.78 -12.41 2.38
C TYR A 180 -0.08 -12.55 1.03
N ARG A 181 -0.67 -11.94 0.01
CA ARG A 181 -0.19 -12.01 -1.38
C ARG A 181 0.93 -11.00 -1.65
N PRO A 182 2.10 -11.44 -2.16
CA PRO A 182 3.16 -10.53 -2.55
C PRO A 182 2.74 -9.62 -3.72
N PHE A 183 3.13 -8.36 -3.65
CA PHE A 183 3.09 -7.40 -4.75
C PHE A 183 4.37 -6.57 -4.69
N LEU A 184 5.16 -6.60 -5.77
CA LEU A 184 6.49 -5.96 -5.83
C LEU A 184 7.44 -6.43 -4.69
N GLY A 185 7.40 -7.73 -4.33
CA GLY A 185 8.29 -8.31 -3.32
C GLY A 185 7.92 -8.00 -1.87
N SER A 186 6.70 -7.52 -1.61
CA SER A 186 6.19 -7.30 -0.24
C SER A 186 4.72 -7.68 -0.15
N THR A 187 4.26 -8.09 1.03
CA THR A 187 2.85 -8.39 1.29
C THR A 187 2.10 -7.16 1.85
N VAL A 188 0.78 -7.17 1.72
CA VAL A 188 -0.14 -6.19 2.33
C VAL A 188 -0.90 -6.82 3.49
N GLY A 189 -1.55 -6.01 4.32
CA GLY A 189 -2.09 -6.44 5.61
C GLY A 189 -1.10 -6.21 6.76
N HIS A 190 -1.50 -6.61 7.96
CA HIS A 190 -0.66 -6.52 9.15
C HIS A 190 -1.16 -7.41 10.28
N PHE A 191 -0.32 -7.64 11.26
CA PHE A 191 -0.69 -8.26 12.52
C PHE A 191 0.19 -7.72 13.64
N ALA A 192 -0.32 -7.79 14.86
CA ALA A 192 0.37 -7.28 16.03
C ALA A 192 -0.09 -7.96 17.32
N VAL A 193 0.76 -7.85 18.33
CA VAL A 193 0.44 -8.22 19.72
C VAL A 193 0.84 -7.11 20.69
N LYS A 194 -0.03 -6.80 21.64
CA LYS A 194 0.26 -5.93 22.78
C LYS A 194 1.17 -6.65 23.77
N VAL A 195 2.32 -6.08 24.08
CA VAL A 195 3.24 -6.60 25.10
C VAL A 195 2.80 -6.08 26.47
N ARG A 196 2.57 -4.77 26.56
CA ARG A 196 2.02 -4.06 27.73
C ARG A 196 1.46 -2.71 27.28
N ASP A 197 0.93 -1.92 28.20
CA ASP A 197 0.44 -0.58 27.87
C ASP A 197 1.55 0.28 27.28
N GLY A 198 1.24 0.90 26.13
CA GLY A 198 2.20 1.70 25.37
C GLY A 198 3.24 0.89 24.58
N GLU A 199 3.23 -0.45 24.62
CA GLU A 199 4.22 -1.28 23.93
C GLU A 199 3.60 -2.45 23.17
N PHE A 200 3.98 -2.61 21.90
CA PHE A 200 3.48 -3.70 21.06
C PHE A 200 4.53 -4.18 20.06
N LEU A 201 4.36 -5.42 19.59
CA LEU A 201 5.08 -5.98 18.45
C LEU A 201 4.16 -5.95 17.24
N THR A 202 4.68 -5.54 16.09
CA THR A 202 3.91 -5.49 14.85
C THR A 202 4.72 -5.97 13.65
N SER A 203 4.02 -6.45 12.63
CA SER A 203 4.60 -6.76 11.32
C SER A 203 5.41 -5.58 10.75
N ARG A 204 6.51 -5.90 10.06
CA ARG A 204 7.44 -4.91 9.49
C ARG A 204 6.92 -4.36 8.16
N ARG A 205 7.23 -3.09 7.88
CA ARG A 205 6.80 -2.45 6.63
C ARG A 205 7.68 -2.89 5.45
N LYS A 206 7.07 -3.12 4.28
CA LYS A 206 7.75 -3.50 3.02
C LYS A 206 8.55 -4.80 3.14
N THR A 207 7.95 -5.81 3.75
CA THR A 207 8.52 -7.15 3.86
C THR A 207 7.53 -8.18 3.36
N ASP A 208 8.00 -9.38 3.07
CA ASP A 208 7.15 -10.52 2.72
C ASP A 208 6.82 -11.33 3.98
N PHE A 209 5.54 -11.36 4.38
CA PHE A 209 5.10 -12.12 5.54
C PHE A 209 5.18 -13.65 5.32
N ASN A 210 5.34 -14.10 4.08
CA ASN A 210 5.57 -15.52 3.80
C ASN A 210 6.99 -15.99 4.20
N SER A 211 7.86 -15.05 4.62
CA SER A 211 9.22 -15.31 5.11
C SER A 211 9.43 -14.77 6.53
N LEU A 212 8.40 -14.85 7.39
CA LEU A 212 8.44 -14.29 8.74
C LEU A 212 9.57 -14.83 9.63
N GLN A 213 10.03 -16.06 9.38
CA GLN A 213 11.15 -16.65 10.12
C GLN A 213 12.44 -15.83 9.94
N ASP A 214 12.64 -15.24 8.76
CA ASP A 214 13.82 -14.42 8.43
C ASP A 214 13.60 -12.94 8.77
N VAL A 215 12.35 -12.49 8.72
CA VAL A 215 11.99 -11.08 8.81
C VAL A 215 11.71 -10.64 10.26
N GLY A 216 11.00 -11.47 11.04
CA GLY A 216 10.54 -11.14 12.39
C GLY A 216 9.59 -9.93 12.46
N LEU A 217 9.41 -9.43 13.69
CA LEU A 217 8.55 -8.30 14.03
C LEU A 217 9.38 -7.07 14.42
N VAL A 218 8.73 -5.92 14.47
CA VAL A 218 9.28 -4.69 15.05
C VAL A 218 8.59 -4.37 16.36
N ARG A 219 9.39 -4.06 17.37
CA ARG A 219 8.94 -3.51 18.64
C ARG A 219 8.67 -2.03 18.48
N VAL A 220 7.56 -1.58 19.06
CA VAL A 220 7.11 -0.19 19.03
C VAL A 220 6.75 0.26 20.43
N LEU A 221 7.30 1.40 20.84
CA LEU A 221 6.91 2.13 22.04
C LEU A 221 6.11 3.37 21.63
N SER A 222 5.00 3.59 22.31
CA SER A 222 4.15 4.75 22.12
C SER A 222 4.61 5.89 23.02
N ASP A 223 4.99 7.01 22.41
CA ASP A 223 5.49 8.19 23.11
C ASP A 223 4.43 9.30 23.01
N GLY A 224 3.21 9.04 23.51
CA GLY A 224 2.04 9.91 23.34
C GLY A 224 1.24 9.61 22.05
N ASP A 225 0.21 10.40 21.74
CA ASP A 225 -0.79 10.04 20.72
C ASP A 225 -0.24 10.01 19.29
N ASP A 226 0.64 10.95 18.95
CA ASP A 226 1.12 11.22 17.58
C ASP A 226 2.57 10.77 17.30
N SER A 227 3.24 10.20 18.30
CA SER A 227 4.64 9.75 18.20
C SER A 227 4.83 8.32 18.65
N VAL A 228 5.66 7.60 17.90
CA VAL A 228 6.12 6.26 18.28
C VAL A 228 7.61 6.12 18.02
N THR A 229 8.28 5.36 18.89
CA THR A 229 9.64 4.88 18.70
C THR A 229 9.61 3.43 18.22
N ALA A 230 10.23 3.16 17.07
CA ALA A 230 10.32 1.83 16.47
C ALA A 230 11.76 1.35 16.40
N PHE A 231 11.99 0.11 16.82
CA PHE A 231 13.34 -0.45 16.96
C PHE A 231 13.76 -1.19 15.68
N GLY A 232 14.84 -0.73 15.05
CA GLY A 232 15.50 -1.37 13.90
C GLY A 232 14.82 -1.17 12.54
N SER A 233 13.50 -1.06 12.47
CA SER A 233 12.80 -0.88 11.18
C SER A 233 11.47 -0.13 11.30
N ARG A 234 10.89 0.28 10.17
CA ARG A 234 9.59 0.96 10.17
C ARG A 234 8.46 -0.04 10.49
N PRO A 235 7.51 0.32 11.37
CA PRO A 235 6.33 -0.48 11.64
C PRO A 235 5.34 -0.42 10.48
N SER A 236 4.44 -1.40 10.45
CA SER A 236 3.32 -1.42 9.53
C SER A 236 2.55 -0.10 9.54
N VAL A 237 1.99 0.26 8.38
CA VAL A 237 1.17 1.46 8.21
C VAL A 237 -0.06 1.41 9.11
N GLY A 238 -0.61 0.22 9.38
CA GLY A 238 -1.72 0.03 10.32
C GLY A 238 -1.34 0.10 11.81
N GLY A 239 -0.09 0.42 12.15
CA GLY A 239 0.37 0.52 13.54
C GLY A 239 -0.47 1.49 14.39
N GLN A 240 -1.00 2.57 13.79
CA GLN A 240 -1.88 3.48 14.51
C GLN A 240 -3.24 2.85 14.85
N SER A 241 -3.83 2.11 13.92
CA SER A 241 -5.08 1.38 14.16
C SER A 241 -4.91 0.36 15.28
N GLN A 242 -3.77 -0.34 15.32
CA GLN A 242 -3.45 -1.31 16.37
C GLN A 242 -3.41 -0.64 17.75
N ARG A 243 -2.80 0.55 17.87
CA ARG A 243 -2.73 1.31 19.13
C ARG A 243 -4.11 1.73 19.64
N ILE A 244 -4.94 2.28 18.77
CA ILE A 244 -6.31 2.70 19.12
C ILE A 244 -7.12 1.49 19.58
N VAL A 245 -7.07 0.39 18.82
CA VAL A 245 -7.78 -0.85 19.17
C VAL A 245 -7.31 -1.41 20.53
N PHE A 246 -6.01 -1.50 20.78
CA PHE A 246 -5.50 -2.01 22.06
C PHE A 246 -5.76 -1.10 23.27
N ALA A 247 -6.02 0.19 23.04
CA ALA A 247 -6.40 1.12 24.09
C ALA A 247 -7.91 1.05 24.38
N GLU A 248 -8.74 0.92 23.36
CA GLU A 248 -10.21 0.93 23.48
C GLU A 248 -10.82 -0.45 23.76
N HIS A 249 -10.10 -1.53 23.45
CA HIS A 249 -10.52 -2.93 23.67
C HIS A 249 -9.49 -3.65 24.57
N PRO A 250 -9.42 -3.32 25.87
CA PRO A 250 -8.36 -3.79 26.77
C PRO A 250 -8.40 -5.30 27.05
N ASP A 251 -9.50 -5.97 26.74
CA ASP A 251 -9.66 -7.42 26.84
C ASP A 251 -9.11 -8.17 25.62
N ALA A 252 -8.57 -7.46 24.63
CA ALA A 252 -7.92 -8.04 23.47
C ALA A 252 -6.49 -7.51 23.30
N ASP A 253 -5.60 -8.36 22.79
CA ASP A 253 -4.18 -8.03 22.68
C ASP A 253 -3.52 -8.57 21.41
N CYS A 254 -4.24 -9.31 20.57
CA CYS A 254 -3.79 -9.80 19.28
C CYS A 254 -4.70 -9.24 18.19
N ILE A 255 -4.12 -8.87 17.05
CA ILE A 255 -4.87 -8.41 15.88
C ILE A 255 -4.27 -8.97 14.61
N VAL A 256 -5.14 -9.42 13.70
CA VAL A 256 -4.80 -9.80 12.33
C VAL A 256 -5.65 -9.02 11.33
N HIS A 257 -5.00 -8.56 10.27
CA HIS A 257 -5.60 -7.85 9.16
C HIS A 257 -5.00 -8.33 7.85
N ALA A 258 -5.84 -8.61 6.87
CA ALA A 258 -5.45 -9.03 5.53
C ALA A 258 -6.36 -8.34 4.49
N HIS A 259 -5.91 -8.25 3.23
CA HIS A 259 -6.69 -7.63 2.17
C HIS A 259 -7.51 -8.69 1.42
N VAL A 260 -8.48 -9.27 2.13
CA VAL A 260 -9.31 -10.40 1.65
C VAL A 260 -10.79 -10.05 1.62
N ARG A 261 -11.55 -10.70 0.73
CA ARG A 261 -13.00 -10.49 0.60
C ARG A 261 -13.77 -11.06 1.79
N ILE A 262 -14.82 -10.35 2.17
CA ILE A 262 -15.86 -10.85 3.08
C ILE A 262 -16.79 -11.78 2.31
N ARG A 263 -17.28 -12.83 2.97
CA ARG A 263 -18.30 -13.71 2.41
C ARG A 263 -19.70 -13.07 2.47
N PRO A 264 -20.60 -13.39 1.51
CA PRO A 264 -21.92 -12.77 1.45
C PRO A 264 -22.73 -12.89 2.75
N ASP A 265 -22.67 -14.04 3.42
CA ASP A 265 -23.46 -14.33 4.63
C ASP A 265 -22.72 -14.03 5.94
N SER A 266 -21.57 -13.34 5.86
CA SER A 266 -20.80 -12.98 7.05
C SER A 266 -21.59 -11.96 7.90
N PRO A 267 -21.76 -12.21 9.22
CA PRO A 267 -22.37 -11.24 10.12
C PRO A 267 -21.41 -10.10 10.51
N VAL A 268 -20.16 -10.12 10.03
CA VAL A 268 -19.16 -9.10 10.37
C VAL A 268 -19.57 -7.74 9.79
N PRO A 269 -19.66 -6.68 10.62
CA PRO A 269 -20.10 -5.37 10.16
C PRO A 269 -19.11 -4.78 9.16
N ILE A 270 -19.65 -4.10 8.14
CA ILE A 270 -18.85 -3.40 7.12
C ILE A 270 -18.87 -1.89 7.41
N ARG A 271 -17.69 -1.26 7.38
CA ARG A 271 -17.51 0.18 7.53
C ARG A 271 -16.91 0.76 6.26
N SER A 272 -17.33 1.96 5.88
CA SER A 272 -16.72 2.64 4.73
C SER A 272 -15.24 2.92 4.98
N GLN A 273 -14.40 2.63 3.99
CA GLN A 273 -13.00 3.04 3.94
C GLN A 273 -12.78 4.22 2.98
N ARG A 274 -13.79 4.61 2.19
CA ARG A 274 -13.62 5.59 1.10
C ARG A 274 -13.04 6.92 1.60
N GLU A 275 -13.49 7.37 2.77
CA GLU A 275 -13.10 8.63 3.39
C GLU A 275 -11.73 8.58 4.07
N TYR A 276 -11.22 7.38 4.38
CA TYR A 276 -10.07 7.19 5.25
C TYR A 276 -8.90 6.53 4.50
N GLU A 277 -7.71 7.08 4.66
CA GLU A 277 -6.48 6.46 4.16
C GLU A 277 -5.97 5.44 5.18
N CYS A 278 -5.51 4.28 4.69
CA CYS A 278 -4.89 3.27 5.55
C CYS A 278 -3.72 3.86 6.35
N GLY A 279 -3.73 3.64 7.67
CA GLY A 279 -2.74 4.15 8.61
C GLY A 279 -3.01 5.54 9.18
N SER A 280 -4.11 6.17 8.80
CA SER A 280 -4.56 7.38 9.48
C SER A 280 -5.20 7.08 10.84
N HIS A 281 -5.25 8.09 11.70
CA HIS A 281 -5.94 8.02 12.99
C HIS A 281 -7.41 7.68 12.83
N GLU A 282 -8.07 8.32 11.87
CA GLU A 282 -9.48 8.17 11.58
C GLU A 282 -9.79 6.79 11.00
N CYS A 283 -8.88 6.21 10.21
CA CYS A 283 -8.97 4.80 9.82
C CYS A 283 -8.92 3.88 11.05
N GLY A 284 -8.04 4.16 12.00
CA GLY A 284 -7.96 3.44 13.28
C GLY A 284 -9.24 3.59 14.12
N GLN A 285 -9.78 4.79 14.24
CA GLN A 285 -11.03 5.03 14.97
C GLN A 285 -12.22 4.34 14.29
N ASN A 286 -12.31 4.40 12.96
CA ASN A 286 -13.36 3.73 12.21
C ASN A 286 -13.28 2.21 12.33
N THR A 287 -12.06 1.67 12.45
CA THR A 287 -11.83 0.25 12.79
C THR A 287 -12.35 -0.03 14.19
N SER A 288 -11.83 0.66 15.20
CA SER A 288 -12.13 0.37 16.60
C SER A 288 -13.61 0.53 16.95
N SER A 289 -14.25 1.62 16.53
CA SER A 289 -15.68 1.86 16.73
C SER A 289 -16.60 0.93 15.93
N GLY A 290 -16.07 0.26 14.89
CA GLY A 290 -16.80 -0.69 14.07
C GLY A 290 -16.69 -2.14 14.55
N LEU A 291 -15.79 -2.43 15.50
CA LEU A 291 -15.60 -3.78 16.02
C LEU A 291 -16.87 -4.27 16.73
N GLN A 292 -17.35 -5.45 16.33
CA GLN A 292 -18.39 -6.19 17.03
C GLN A 292 -17.83 -7.45 17.65
N LYS A 293 -18.39 -7.84 18.80
CA LYS A 293 -18.01 -9.03 19.56
C LYS A 293 -18.77 -10.26 19.05
N PHE A 294 -18.04 -11.34 18.80
CA PHE A 294 -18.57 -12.61 18.32
C PHE A 294 -18.15 -13.73 19.27
N ASP A 295 -19.12 -14.53 19.70
CA ASP A 295 -18.86 -15.77 20.44
C ASP A 295 -18.27 -16.81 19.48
N VAL A 296 -17.13 -17.38 19.85
CA VAL A 296 -16.47 -18.48 19.11
C VAL A 296 -16.57 -19.81 19.86
N GLY A 297 -17.46 -19.87 20.85
CA GLY A 297 -17.76 -20.99 21.73
C GLY A 297 -16.92 -20.97 23.01
N GLY A 298 -17.29 -21.80 23.98
CA GLY A 298 -16.48 -22.05 25.18
C GLY A 298 -16.24 -20.81 26.05
N GLY A 299 -17.11 -19.81 25.96
CA GLY A 299 -16.97 -18.52 26.65
C GLY A 299 -15.85 -17.63 26.08
N GLN A 300 -15.35 -17.94 24.88
CA GLN A 300 -14.30 -17.17 24.21
C GLN A 300 -14.90 -16.29 23.11
N TYR A 301 -14.27 -15.14 22.88
CA TYR A 301 -14.78 -14.13 21.95
C TYR A 301 -13.68 -13.62 21.03
N VAL A 302 -14.10 -13.20 19.83
CA VAL A 302 -13.30 -12.40 18.92
C VAL A 302 -14.05 -11.11 18.60
N TYR A 303 -13.33 -10.05 18.31
CA TYR A 303 -13.88 -8.82 17.77
C TYR A 303 -13.58 -8.75 16.28
N ALA A 304 -14.54 -8.35 15.46
CA ALA A 304 -14.31 -8.24 14.03
C ALA A 304 -15.04 -7.06 13.39
N VAL A 305 -14.41 -6.48 12.39
CA VAL A 305 -14.97 -5.46 11.48
C VAL A 305 -14.35 -5.62 10.09
N MET A 306 -15.12 -5.37 9.05
CA MET A 306 -14.66 -5.30 7.68
C MET A 306 -14.57 -3.84 7.24
N LEU A 307 -13.41 -3.42 6.74
CA LEU A 307 -13.26 -2.13 6.08
C LEU A 307 -13.52 -2.33 4.58
N ASP A 308 -14.52 -1.65 4.04
CA ASP A 308 -14.99 -1.82 2.66
C ASP A 308 -13.84 -1.65 1.66
N ARG A 309 -13.72 -2.60 0.72
CA ARG A 309 -12.63 -2.70 -0.28
C ARG A 309 -11.20 -2.71 0.27
N HIS A 310 -11.02 -2.87 1.58
CA HIS A 310 -9.72 -2.87 2.24
C HIS A 310 -9.41 -4.22 2.88
N GLY A 311 -10.28 -4.69 3.79
CA GLY A 311 -10.13 -6.00 4.42
C GLY A 311 -10.57 -6.05 5.88
N PRO A 312 -10.66 -7.25 6.47
CA PRO A 312 -11.08 -7.42 7.85
C PRO A 312 -10.00 -7.07 8.85
N ASN A 313 -10.42 -6.57 10.01
CA ASN A 313 -9.63 -6.55 11.24
C ASN A 313 -10.29 -7.54 12.22
N VAL A 314 -9.53 -8.54 12.65
CA VAL A 314 -9.98 -9.53 13.64
C VAL A 314 -9.06 -9.42 14.85
N VAL A 315 -9.65 -9.14 16.01
CA VAL A 315 -8.96 -8.84 17.27
C VAL A 315 -9.39 -9.88 18.30
N PHE A 316 -8.46 -10.39 19.08
CA PHE A 316 -8.72 -11.44 20.06
C PHE A 316 -7.72 -11.37 21.22
N HIS A 317 -8.05 -12.02 22.33
CA HIS A 317 -7.13 -12.18 23.44
C HIS A 317 -6.18 -13.36 23.20
N ARG A 318 -4.94 -13.29 23.68
CA ARG A 318 -3.91 -14.32 23.49
C ARG A 318 -4.30 -15.69 24.02
N SER A 319 -5.25 -15.76 24.96
CA SER A 319 -5.76 -17.03 25.51
C SER A 319 -6.87 -17.68 24.70
N VAL A 320 -7.38 -17.01 23.65
CA VAL A 320 -8.38 -17.60 22.76
C VAL A 320 -7.75 -18.78 22.04
N ASP A 321 -8.51 -19.88 21.96
CA ASP A 321 -8.11 -21.07 21.21
C ASP A 321 -7.93 -20.70 19.72
N PRO A 322 -6.70 -20.82 19.17
CA PRO A 322 -6.41 -20.34 17.81
C PRO A 322 -7.25 -21.06 16.75
N ASP A 323 -7.64 -22.32 16.97
CA ASP A 323 -8.45 -23.06 16.00
C ASP A 323 -9.84 -22.44 15.84
N ARG A 324 -10.38 -21.84 16.92
CA ARG A 324 -11.66 -21.12 16.88
C ARG A 324 -11.55 -19.80 16.14
N VAL A 325 -10.42 -19.11 16.28
CA VAL A 325 -10.14 -17.89 15.50
C VAL A 325 -9.97 -18.23 14.01
N CYS A 326 -9.22 -19.29 13.70
CA CYS A 326 -9.05 -19.79 12.33
C CYS A 326 -10.39 -20.20 11.71
N ALA A 327 -11.23 -20.93 12.45
CA ALA A 327 -12.57 -21.31 12.00
C ALA A 327 -13.48 -20.08 11.80
N PHE A 328 -13.37 -19.06 12.67
CA PHE A 328 -14.07 -17.79 12.48
C PHE A 328 -13.62 -17.09 11.19
N LEU A 329 -12.30 -16.99 10.94
CA LEU A 329 -11.76 -16.41 9.72
C LEU A 329 -12.28 -17.16 8.48
N ASP A 330 -12.19 -18.48 8.53
CA ASP A 330 -12.61 -19.37 7.45
C ASP A 330 -14.10 -19.42 7.21
N ARG A 331 -14.93 -19.02 8.17
CA ARG A 331 -16.38 -18.93 7.99
C ARG A 331 -16.79 -17.62 7.34
N ASN A 332 -16.07 -16.54 7.62
CA ASN A 332 -16.50 -15.17 7.32
C ASN A 332 -15.76 -14.53 6.15
N PHE A 333 -14.56 -15.01 5.80
CA PHE A 333 -13.72 -14.41 4.77
C PHE A 333 -13.24 -15.45 3.76
N THR A 334 -13.01 -14.99 2.54
CA THR A 334 -12.38 -15.80 1.50
C THR A 334 -10.90 -15.48 1.48
N LEU A 335 -10.12 -16.16 2.31
CA LEU A 335 -8.70 -15.84 2.55
C LEU A 335 -7.84 -15.87 1.29
N ALA A 336 -8.24 -16.61 0.25
CA ALA A 336 -7.55 -16.62 -1.02
C ALA A 336 -8.05 -15.51 -1.97
N ASP A 337 -9.15 -14.81 -1.72
CA ASP A 337 -9.68 -13.84 -2.68
C ASP A 337 -9.33 -12.43 -2.24
N PRO A 338 -8.50 -11.70 -3.01
CA PRO A 338 -8.07 -10.38 -2.60
C PRO A 338 -9.18 -9.36 -2.85
N THR A 339 -9.20 -8.30 -2.06
CA THR A 339 -10.20 -7.21 -2.18
C THR A 339 -10.15 -6.46 -3.51
N ASP A 340 -9.06 -6.59 -4.26
CA ASP A 340 -8.82 -5.87 -5.50
C ASP A 340 -8.98 -6.72 -6.78
N SER A 341 -9.41 -7.98 -6.67
CA SER A 341 -9.73 -8.82 -7.82
C SER A 341 -11.04 -8.37 -8.51
N PHE A 342 -11.20 -8.65 -9.81
CA PHE A 342 -12.50 -8.51 -10.50
C PHE A 342 -13.54 -9.44 -9.87
N ALA A 343 -14.78 -8.97 -9.77
CA ALA A 343 -15.93 -9.81 -9.42
C ALA A 343 -16.41 -10.56 -10.66
#